data_AF-A0A699TEV0-F1
#
_entry.id   AF-A0A699TEV0-F1
#
_cell.length_a   1.000
_cell.length_b   1.000
_cell.length_c   1.000
_cell.angle_alpha   90.00
_cell.angle_beta   90.00
_cell.angle_gamma   90.00
#
_symmetry.space_group_name_H-M   'P 1'
#
loop_
_entity.id
_entity.type
_entity.pdbx_description
1 polymer ?
#
loop_
_entity_poly.entity_id
_entity_poly.type
_entity_poly.pdbx_seq_one_letter_code
_entity_poly.pdbx_strand_id
1 'polypeptide(L)'
;HAEGNAAEHNGNQIRCYNCRGIGHFARDCTVRPRRRDAAYLQTQLLIAQKEEARIQLLAEEEIVEQHSANLEETRASYESLYQNLAVEVEKVNWT
;
A
#
# COMPACT_ATOMS: atom_id res chain seq x y z
N HIS A 1 34.61 -27.71 -23.23
CA HIS A 1 34.80 -26.26 -23.39
C HIS A 1 33.53 -25.59 -22.87
N ALA A 2 33.61 -24.93 -21.72
CA ALA A 2 32.49 -24.19 -21.13
C ALA A 2 33.07 -22.95 -20.46
N GLU A 3 33.17 -21.89 -21.25
CA GLU A 3 33.60 -20.56 -20.85
C GLU A 3 32.46 -19.92 -20.04
N GLY A 4 32.67 -19.74 -18.73
CA GLY A 4 31.77 -18.98 -17.87
C GLY A 4 32.41 -17.62 -17.61
N ASN A 5 31.82 -16.56 -18.17
CA ASN A 5 32.25 -15.17 -18.08
C ASN A 5 32.65 -14.76 -16.65
N ALA A 6 33.97 -14.64 -16.41
CA ALA A 6 34.52 -14.01 -15.22
C ALA A 6 34.28 -12.51 -15.33
N ALA A 7 33.13 -12.05 -14.83
CA ALA A 7 32.88 -10.65 -14.60
C ALA A 7 33.90 -10.15 -13.55
N GLU A 8 34.97 -9.51 -14.04
CA GLU A 8 35.94 -8.76 -13.25
C GLU A 8 35.24 -7.62 -12.49
N HIS A 9 34.65 -7.94 -11.35
CA HIS A 9 34.22 -6.93 -10.38
C HIS A 9 35.44 -6.45 -9.60
N ASN A 10 36.13 -5.47 -10.19
CA ASN A 10 37.19 -4.70 -9.59
C ASN A 10 36.78 -4.11 -8.22
N GLY A 11 37.62 -4.34 -7.20
CA GLY A 11 37.72 -3.53 -5.98
C GLY A 11 36.75 -3.82 -4.82
N ASN A 12 35.50 -4.23 -5.07
CA ASN A 12 34.53 -4.51 -4.02
C ASN A 12 34.06 -5.96 -4.10
N GLN A 13 34.64 -6.80 -3.25
CA GLN A 13 34.33 -8.22 -3.18
C GLN A 13 32.82 -8.44 -2.99
N ILE A 14 32.16 -9.10 -3.94
CA ILE A 14 30.71 -9.37 -3.89
C ILE A 14 30.39 -10.08 -2.57
N ARG A 15 29.57 -9.46 -1.72
CA ARG A 15 29.18 -10.03 -0.42
C ARG A 15 27.85 -10.75 -0.52
N CYS A 16 27.84 -12.03 -0.22
CA CYS A 16 26.63 -12.82 -0.09
C CYS A 16 25.88 -12.46 1.19
N TYR A 17 24.66 -11.93 1.08
CA TYR A 17 23.86 -11.57 2.26
C TYR A 17 23.29 -12.79 3.03
N ASN A 18 23.22 -13.97 2.39
CA ASN A 18 22.72 -15.19 3.04
C ASN A 18 23.71 -15.76 4.07
N CYS A 19 24.99 -15.86 3.70
CA CYS A 19 26.03 -16.48 4.53
C CYS A 19 27.10 -15.48 5.04
N ARG A 20 27.10 -14.24 4.54
CA ARG A 20 28.16 -13.22 4.71
C ARG A 20 29.50 -13.56 4.05
N GLY A 21 29.53 -14.61 3.23
CA GLY A 21 30.67 -14.97 2.41
C GLY A 21 30.92 -13.96 1.28
N ILE A 22 32.06 -14.11 0.63
CA ILE A 22 32.58 -13.19 -0.38
C ILE A 22 32.78 -13.92 -1.71
N GLY A 23 32.72 -13.20 -2.83
CA GLY A 23 32.99 -13.73 -4.18
C GLY A 23 31.81 -14.41 -4.90
N HIS A 24 30.60 -14.37 -4.35
CA HIS A 24 29.41 -14.96 -5.00
C HIS A 24 28.12 -14.21 -4.66
N PHE A 25 27.13 -14.29 -5.55
CA PHE A 25 25.79 -13.77 -5.28
C PHE A 25 25.04 -14.70 -4.32
N ALA A 26 24.08 -14.14 -3.58
CA ALA A 26 23.26 -14.93 -2.66
C ALA A 26 22.44 -16.03 -3.35
N ARG A 27 22.07 -15.85 -4.62
CA ARG A 27 21.40 -16.89 -5.44
C ARG A 27 22.28 -18.09 -5.76
N ASP A 28 23.60 -17.90 -5.77
CA ASP A 28 24.61 -18.93 -6.06
C ASP A 28 25.18 -19.52 -4.75
N CYS A 29 24.66 -19.11 -3.60
CA CYS A 29 25.12 -19.55 -2.29
C CYS A 29 24.72 -20.99 -2.01
N THR A 30 25.70 -21.89 -1.92
CA THR A 30 25.51 -23.29 -1.55
C THR A 30 25.37 -23.50 -0.04
N VAL A 31 25.78 -22.52 0.77
CA VAL A 31 25.58 -22.54 2.22
C VAL A 31 24.11 -22.35 2.53
N ARG A 32 23.57 -23.22 3.40
CA ARG A 32 22.19 -23.11 3.88
C ARG A 32 21.96 -21.70 4.46
N PRO A 33 20.92 -20.98 4.00
CA PRO A 33 20.62 -19.65 4.53
C PRO A 33 20.47 -19.69 6.04
N ARG A 34 20.90 -18.62 6.72
CA ARG A 34 20.71 -18.52 8.17
C ARG A 34 19.22 -18.65 8.49
N ARG A 35 18.90 -19.58 9.41
CA ARG A 35 17.57 -19.60 10.01
C ARG A 35 17.39 -18.29 10.77
N ARG A 36 16.24 -17.65 10.55
CA ARG A 36 15.81 -16.49 11.33
C ARG A 36 15.61 -16.96 12.77
N ASP A 37 16.14 -16.22 13.73
CA ASP A 37 15.92 -16.51 15.14
C ASP A 37 14.51 -16.07 15.57
N ALA A 38 14.11 -16.49 16.77
CA ALA A 38 12.79 -16.14 17.32
C ALA A 38 12.61 -14.62 17.45
N ALA A 39 13.67 -13.89 17.81
CA ALA A 39 13.63 -12.44 17.95
C ALA A 39 13.31 -11.74 16.62
N TYR A 40 13.98 -12.14 15.54
CA TYR A 40 13.71 -11.62 14.20
C TYR A 40 12.27 -11.92 13.76
N LEU A 41 11.80 -13.16 13.95
CA LEU A 41 10.44 -13.55 13.58
C LEU A 41 9.40 -12.76 14.39
N GLN A 42 9.65 -12.58 15.69
CA GLN A 42 8.79 -11.78 16.56
C GLN A 42 8.71 -10.33 16.10
N THR A 43 9.84 -9.71 15.75
CA THR A 43 9.85 -8.34 15.21
C THR A 43 9.11 -8.24 13.89
N GLN A 44 9.27 -9.20 12.97
CA GLN A 44 8.55 -9.21 11.70
C GLN A 44 7.04 -9.33 11.90
N LEU A 45 6.58 -10.18 12.83
CA LEU A 45 5.17 -10.30 13.18
C LEU A 45 4.60 -9.00 13.73
N LEU A 46 5.34 -8.34 14.64
CA LEU A 46 4.92 -7.05 15.18
C LEU A 46 4.82 -5.96 14.12
N ILE A 47 5.74 -5.95 13.15
CA ILE A 47 5.67 -5.02 12.01
C ILE A 47 4.43 -5.31 11.17
N ALA A 48 4.20 -6.57 10.81
CA ALA A 48 3.04 -6.97 10.02
C ALA A 48 1.72 -6.60 10.70
N GLN A 49 1.59 -6.85 12.01
CA GLN A 49 0.40 -6.49 12.77
C GLN A 49 0.14 -4.98 12.80
N LYS A 50 1.21 -4.17 12.94
CA LYS A 50 1.09 -2.72 12.90
C LYS A 50 0.68 -2.21 11.53
N GLU A 51 1.24 -2.81 10.47
CA GLU A 51 0.89 -2.44 9.10
C GLU A 51 -0.54 -2.85 8.75
N GLU A 52 -0.98 -4.03 9.21
CA GLU A 52 -2.37 -4.48 9.06
C GLU A 52 -3.34 -3.56 9.81
N ALA A 53 -3.04 -3.19 11.06
CA ALA A 53 -3.85 -2.23 11.81
C ALA A 53 -3.89 -0.86 11.12
N ARG A 54 -2.78 -0.41 10.54
CA ARG A 54 -2.73 0.83 9.75
C ARG A 54 -3.60 0.74 8.50
N ILE A 55 -3.56 -0.38 7.78
CA ILE A 55 -4.38 -0.60 6.59
C ILE A 55 -5.87 -0.58 6.94
N GLN A 56 -6.26 -1.21 8.07
CA GLN A 56 -7.64 -1.19 8.55
C GLN A 56 -8.12 0.23 8.85
N LEU A 57 -7.33 1.02 9.58
CA LEU A 57 -7.68 2.41 9.88
C LEU A 57 -7.82 3.27 8.62
N LEU A 58 -6.92 3.12 7.66
CA LEU A 58 -6.99 3.84 6.38
C LEU A 58 -8.26 3.48 5.58
N ALA A 59 -8.65 2.20 5.60
CA ALA A 59 -9.87 1.76 4.92
C ALA A 59 -11.14 2.35 5.59
N GLU A 60 -11.17 2.43 6.92
CA GLU A 60 -12.27 3.06 7.64
C GLU A 60 -12.37 4.56 7.35
N GLU A 61 -11.24 5.27 7.33
CA GLU A 61 -11.19 6.69 6.96
C GLU A 61 -11.70 6.91 5.52
N GLU A 62 -11.28 6.08 4.56
CA GLU A 62 -11.75 6.15 3.17
C GLU A 62 -13.26 5.92 3.05
N ILE A 63 -13.81 4.95 3.80
CA ILE A 63 -15.25 4.70 3.85
C ILE A 63 -15.98 5.93 4.40
N VAL A 64 -15.48 6.54 5.49
CA VAL A 64 -16.10 7.73 6.09
C VAL A 64 -16.14 8.89 5.09
N GLU A 65 -15.04 9.16 4.39
CA GLU A 65 -14.97 10.21 3.37
C GLU A 65 -15.94 9.95 2.21
N GLN A 66 -16.01 8.71 1.71
CA GLN A 66 -16.95 8.35 0.65
C GLN A 66 -18.41 8.54 1.10
N HIS A 67 -18.74 8.13 2.33
CA HIS A 67 -20.08 8.33 2.89
C HIS A 67 -20.42 9.82 3.04
N SER A 68 -19.45 10.65 3.42
CA SER A 68 -19.61 12.11 3.49
C SER A 68 -19.90 12.70 2.12
N ALA A 69 -19.10 12.36 1.10
CA ALA A 69 -19.31 12.83 -0.27
C ALA A 69 -20.70 12.43 -0.82
N ASN A 70 -21.11 11.17 -0.59
CA ASN A 70 -22.43 10.69 -1.00
C ASN A 70 -23.57 11.45 -0.30
N LEU A 71 -23.39 11.82 0.98
CA LEU A 71 -24.36 12.60 1.74
C LEU A 71 -24.47 14.04 1.20
N GLU A 72 -23.34 14.67 0.86
CA GLU A 72 -23.32 16.00 0.24
C GLU A 72 -24.00 16.01 -1.13
N GLU A 73 -23.73 14.99 -1.96
CA GLU A 73 -24.40 14.83 -3.26
C GLU A 73 -25.91 14.65 -3.11
N THR A 74 -26.33 13.81 -2.15
CA THR A 74 -27.75 13.60 -1.85
C THR A 74 -28.40 14.90 -1.38
N ARG A 75 -27.75 15.65 -0.48
CA ARG A 75 -28.23 16.95 -0.01
C ARG A 75 -28.38 17.94 -1.17
N ALA A 76 -27.37 18.06 -2.02
CA ALA A 76 -27.40 18.97 -3.16
C ALA A 76 -28.53 18.63 -4.15
N SER A 77 -28.80 17.33 -4.36
CA SER A 77 -29.91 16.87 -5.17
C SER A 77 -31.26 17.34 -4.61
N TYR A 78 -31.49 17.14 -3.31
CA TYR A 78 -32.72 17.62 -2.65
C TYR A 78 -32.85 19.15 -2.69
N GLU A 79 -31.77 19.88 -2.41
CA GLU A 79 -31.77 21.34 -2.48
C GLU A 79 -32.15 21.85 -3.86
N SER A 80 -31.61 21.25 -4.93
CA SER A 80 -31.97 21.57 -6.31
C SER A 80 -33.45 21.31 -6.61
N LEU A 81 -34.00 20.17 -6.15
CA LEU A 81 -35.42 19.87 -6.30
C LEU A 81 -36.31 20.92 -5.63
N TYR A 82 -35.95 21.35 -4.40
CA TYR A 82 -36.68 22.40 -3.70
C TYR A 82 -36.59 23.75 -4.41
N GLN A 83 -35.42 24.13 -4.91
CA GLN A 83 -35.26 25.36 -5.69
C GLN A 83 -36.10 25.34 -6.97
N ASN A 84 -36.07 24.24 -7.73
CA ASN A 84 -36.88 24.07 -8.93
C ASN A 84 -38.38 24.15 -8.63
N LEU A 85 -38.83 23.50 -7.55
CA LEU A 85 -40.23 23.54 -7.13
C LEU A 85 -40.66 24.95 -6.72
N ALA A 86 -39.84 25.66 -5.95
CA ALA A 86 -40.12 27.03 -5.52
C ALA A 86 -40.31 27.95 -6.73
N VAL A 87 -39.42 27.85 -7.72
CA VAL A 87 -39.52 28.60 -8.98
C VAL A 87 -40.81 28.27 -9.73
N GLU A 88 -41.20 27.00 -9.81
CA GLU A 88 -42.42 26.60 -10.51
C GLU A 88 -43.69 27.09 -9.81
N VAL A 89 -43.73 27.05 -8.47
CA VAL A 89 -44.83 27.59 -7.66
C VAL A 89 -44.96 29.10 -7.85
N GLU A 90 -43.83 29.82 -7.86
CA GLU A 90 -43.84 31.27 -8.12
C GLU A 90 -44.40 31.56 -9.51
N LYS A 91 -43.96 30.86 -10.56
CA LYS A 91 -44.50 31.06 -11.92
C LYS A 91 -46.03 30.91 -11.97
N VAL A 92 -46.58 29.89 -11.32
CA VAL A 92 -48.03 29.63 -11.30
C VAL A 92 -48.78 30.74 -10.55
N ASN A 93 -48.19 31.33 -9.51
CA ASN A 93 -48.83 32.42 -8.75
C ASN A 93 -48.89 33.76 -9.51
N TRP A 94 -48.09 33.93 -10.57
CA TRP A 94 -48.05 35.16 -11.38
C TRP A 94 -48.80 35.03 -12.72
N THR A 95 -49.50 33.91 -12.94
CA THR A 95 -50.37 33.66 -14.11
C THR A 95 -51.83 33.56 -13.71
#